data_AF-A0A413GV33-F1
#
_entry.id   AF-A0A413GV33-F1
#
_cell.length_a   1.000
_cell.length_b   1.000
_cell.length_c   1.000
_cell.angle_alpha   90.00
_cell.angle_beta   90.00
_cell.angle_gamma   90.00
#
_symmetry.space_group_name_H-M   'P 1'
#
loop_
_entity.id
_entity.type
_entity.pdbx_description
1 polymer ?
#
loop_
_entity_poly.entity_id
_entity_poly.type
_entity_poly.pdbx_seq_one_letter_code
_entity_poly.pdbx_strand_id
1 'polypeptide(L)'
;MAICLAFNGNYIKYKTEKRDTGIASDILDNNSDIYGIDEWGHQYNISNAIYLDNLYAYGTHRGRYNADPSEKYGFMSLFNNDLTLNSPEQWLKNLKLEEEQAEENKLKIKVATKQLEDILFNLLERNVKTHIEGSKVFFEEKGCFLSIDQLSEGYRSIIIFVCDLLYRLYKNNSDDIFKTKGVVLVDEIDQHLHLKWQRIIVSKLRNIFPNMQFIFTTHSPTIIQGASDDSIIFRTYRVNGITKVSEPYYRKDLDHLMMNTLVTSSLFGLEDSRLDTDDNNSDTNDTYLLYKINKKLISKLQEQKEKGKNFVSENEN
;
A
#
# COMPACT_ATOMS: atom_id res chain seq x y z
N MET A 1 -3.92 -13.92 2.25
CA MET A 1 -4.18 -14.97 3.27
C MET A 1 -3.39 -16.25 3.01
N ALA A 2 -3.56 -16.91 1.86
CA ALA A 2 -2.92 -18.20 1.56
C ALA A 2 -1.41 -18.23 1.78
N ILE A 3 -0.67 -17.18 1.36
CA ILE A 3 0.78 -17.06 1.59
C ILE A 3 1.10 -17.13 3.09
N CYS A 4 0.39 -16.36 3.93
CA CYS A 4 0.60 -16.38 5.37
C CYS A 4 0.31 -17.75 5.99
N LEU A 5 -0.74 -18.44 5.53
CA LEU A 5 -1.09 -19.77 6.00
C LEU A 5 -0.10 -20.85 5.55
N ALA A 6 0.41 -20.76 4.32
CA ALA A 6 1.35 -21.72 3.77
C ALA A 6 2.70 -21.72 4.50
N PHE A 7 3.25 -20.53 4.77
CA PHE A 7 4.54 -20.40 5.43
C PHE A 7 4.40 -20.40 6.96
N ASN A 8 3.46 -19.65 7.54
CA ASN A 8 3.34 -19.53 9.00
C ASN A 8 2.27 -20.45 9.63
N GLY A 9 1.65 -21.37 8.86
CA GLY A 9 0.57 -22.23 9.36
C GLY A 9 0.95 -23.10 10.56
N ASN A 10 2.17 -23.65 10.59
CA ASN A 10 2.65 -24.42 11.74
C ASN A 10 2.72 -23.55 13.01
N TYR A 11 3.23 -22.32 12.87
CA TYR A 11 3.31 -21.36 13.97
C TYR A 11 1.91 -20.99 14.48
N ILE A 12 0.96 -20.71 13.58
CA ILE A 12 -0.44 -20.41 13.92
C ILE A 12 -1.12 -21.58 14.64
N LYS A 13 -0.76 -22.82 14.32
CA LYS A 13 -1.43 -23.99 14.91
C LYS A 13 -0.86 -24.39 16.27
N TYR A 14 0.44 -24.23 16.48
CA TYR A 14 1.13 -24.83 17.63
C TYR A 14 1.88 -23.84 18.51
N LYS A 15 2.10 -22.59 18.06
CA LYS A 15 2.93 -21.59 18.76
C LYS A 15 2.19 -20.30 19.12
N THR A 16 0.90 -20.21 18.79
CA THR A 16 0.05 -19.06 19.15
C THR A 16 -1.08 -19.48 20.09
N GLU A 17 -1.66 -18.49 20.77
CA GLU A 17 -2.82 -18.72 21.62
C GLU A 17 -4.08 -18.88 20.75
N LYS A 18 -4.81 -19.98 20.95
CA LYS A 18 -6.04 -20.28 20.18
C LYS A 18 -7.10 -19.20 20.32
N ARG A 19 -7.15 -18.50 21.45
CA ARG A 19 -8.05 -17.36 21.67
C ARG A 19 -7.85 -16.25 20.65
N ASP A 20 -6.60 -15.97 20.27
CA ASP A 20 -6.26 -14.84 19.41
C ASP A 20 -6.22 -15.23 17.94
N THR A 21 -5.83 -16.46 17.65
CA THR A 21 -5.56 -16.96 16.29
C THR A 21 -6.57 -17.98 15.80
N GLY A 22 -7.65 -18.21 16.55
CA GLY A 22 -8.68 -19.21 16.27
C GLY A 22 -9.24 -19.13 14.86
N ILE A 23 -9.59 -17.93 14.38
CA ILE A 23 -10.10 -17.72 13.02
C ILE A 23 -9.09 -18.19 11.97
N ALA A 24 -7.81 -17.85 12.12
CA ALA A 24 -6.77 -18.27 11.17
C ALA A 24 -6.53 -19.79 11.25
N SER A 25 -6.57 -20.38 12.44
CA SER A 25 -6.47 -21.83 12.65
C SER A 25 -7.65 -22.57 12.02
N ASP A 26 -8.88 -22.07 12.17
CA ASP A 26 -10.08 -22.68 11.60
C ASP A 26 -10.04 -22.61 10.06
N ILE A 27 -9.58 -21.50 9.48
CA ILE A 27 -9.35 -21.41 8.03
C ILE A 27 -8.29 -22.42 7.59
N LEU A 28 -7.19 -22.56 8.34
CA LEU A 28 -6.13 -23.50 8.03
C LEU A 28 -6.63 -24.97 8.06
N ASP A 29 -7.42 -25.32 9.07
CA ASP A 29 -7.97 -26.68 9.23
C ASP A 29 -8.97 -27.04 8.11
N ASN A 30 -9.69 -26.05 7.58
CA ASN A 30 -10.57 -26.22 6.42
C ASN A 30 -9.82 -26.28 5.07
N ASN A 31 -8.50 -26.05 5.07
CA ASN A 31 -7.68 -25.97 3.86
C ASN A 31 -6.35 -26.74 4.04
N SER A 32 -6.44 -28.05 4.32
CA SER A 32 -5.28 -28.92 4.59
C SER A 32 -4.27 -29.02 3.44
N ASP A 33 -4.70 -28.73 2.22
CA ASP A 33 -3.90 -28.89 1.00
C ASP A 33 -3.10 -27.62 0.65
N ILE A 34 -3.05 -26.63 1.54
CA ILE A 34 -2.23 -25.43 1.35
C ILE A 34 -0.74 -25.80 1.47
N TYR A 35 0.02 -25.46 0.43
CA TYR A 35 1.47 -25.51 0.45
C TYR A 35 2.10 -24.33 -0.31
N GLY A 36 3.32 -23.98 0.06
CA GLY A 36 4.20 -23.08 -0.66
C GLY A 36 5.32 -23.85 -1.34
N ILE A 37 5.92 -23.29 -2.38
CA ILE A 37 7.10 -23.84 -3.06
C ILE A 37 8.14 -22.72 -3.14
N ASP A 38 9.40 -23.00 -2.81
CA ASP A 38 10.50 -22.05 -3.04
C ASP A 38 11.14 -22.17 -4.43
N GLU A 39 12.10 -21.30 -4.72
CA GLU A 39 12.83 -21.26 -5.99
C GLU A 39 13.62 -22.55 -6.29
N TRP A 40 13.89 -23.38 -5.30
CA TRP A 40 14.59 -24.66 -5.44
C TRP A 40 13.62 -25.84 -5.55
N GLY A 41 12.31 -25.59 -5.54
CA GLY A 41 11.29 -26.63 -5.63
C GLY A 41 10.98 -27.32 -4.31
N HIS A 42 11.46 -26.82 -3.16
CA HIS A 42 11.07 -27.38 -1.87
C HIS A 42 9.65 -26.96 -1.52
N GLN A 43 8.86 -27.94 -1.13
CA GLN A 43 7.47 -27.75 -0.74
C GLN A 43 7.36 -27.56 0.78
N TYR A 44 6.68 -26.49 1.18
CA TYR A 44 6.33 -26.17 2.56
C TYR A 44 4.83 -26.35 2.78
N ASN A 45 4.45 -27.13 3.78
CA ASN A 45 3.08 -27.38 4.21
C ASN A 45 3.02 -27.24 5.74
N ILE A 46 1.85 -27.42 6.34
CA ILE A 46 1.66 -27.25 7.79
C ILE A 46 2.60 -28.14 8.62
N SER A 47 2.96 -29.32 8.13
CA SER A 47 3.81 -30.29 8.83
C SER A 47 5.30 -29.95 8.76
N ASN A 48 5.77 -29.24 7.72
CA ASN A 48 7.17 -28.85 7.53
C ASN A 48 7.38 -27.35 7.27
N ALA A 49 6.38 -26.52 7.59
CA ALA A 49 6.37 -25.09 7.33
C ALA A 49 7.48 -24.35 8.07
N ILE A 50 8.16 -23.46 7.35
CA ILE A 50 9.13 -22.53 7.93
C ILE A 50 8.38 -21.34 8.52
N TYR A 51 8.58 -21.07 9.80
CA TYR A 51 8.15 -19.80 10.36
C TYR A 51 9.01 -18.66 9.81
N LEU A 52 8.40 -17.77 9.04
CA LEU A 52 9.03 -16.53 8.60
C LEU A 52 8.93 -15.50 9.72
N ASP A 53 10.04 -15.27 10.43
CA ASP A 53 10.11 -14.37 11.60
C ASP A 53 9.66 -12.93 11.28
N ASN A 54 9.97 -12.44 10.07
CA ASN A 54 9.62 -11.10 9.59
C ASN A 54 8.55 -11.15 8.49
N LEU A 55 7.50 -11.94 8.70
CA LEU A 55 6.28 -11.88 7.87
C LEU A 55 5.21 -11.06 8.58
N TYR A 56 4.83 -9.94 7.97
CA TYR A 56 3.75 -9.09 8.47
C TYR A 56 2.61 -9.05 7.45
N ALA A 57 1.37 -9.03 7.94
CA ALA A 57 0.20 -9.02 7.08
C ALA A 57 -0.92 -8.10 7.60
N TYR A 58 -1.44 -7.30 6.68
CA TYR A 58 -2.39 -6.24 6.95
C TYR A 58 -3.64 -6.43 6.12
N GLY A 59 -4.80 -6.47 6.76
CA GLY A 59 -6.10 -6.50 6.09
C GLY A 59 -6.59 -5.14 5.63
N THR A 60 -7.82 -5.13 5.13
CA THR A 60 -8.52 -3.92 4.66
C THR A 60 -8.79 -2.92 5.80
N HIS A 61 -9.02 -3.41 7.02
CA HIS A 61 -9.36 -2.56 8.18
C HIS A 61 -8.15 -2.00 8.95
N ARG A 62 -6.98 -1.90 8.29
CA ARG A 62 -5.71 -1.41 8.88
C ARG A 62 -5.71 0.05 9.34
N GLY A 63 -6.78 0.81 9.07
CA GLY A 63 -6.97 2.17 9.58
C GLY A 63 -7.51 2.27 11.01
N ARG A 64 -7.68 1.13 11.71
CA ARG A 64 -8.14 1.08 13.10
C ARG A 64 -6.97 0.77 14.03
N TYR A 65 -6.87 1.51 15.13
CA TYR A 65 -5.86 1.32 16.16
C TYR A 65 -6.49 1.36 17.54
N ASN A 66 -5.82 0.76 18.53
CA ASN A 66 -6.22 0.86 19.93
C ASN A 66 -4.97 0.87 20.81
N ALA A 67 -5.12 1.41 22.03
CA ALA A 67 -4.10 1.39 23.05
C ALA A 67 -3.99 0.02 23.74
N ASP A 68 -5.11 -0.67 23.91
CA ASP A 68 -5.15 -2.06 24.41
C ASP A 68 -6.55 -2.69 24.24
N PRO A 69 -6.68 -3.97 23.81
CA PRO A 69 -5.65 -4.82 23.21
C PRO A 69 -5.55 -4.64 21.69
N SER A 70 -4.32 -4.49 21.19
CA SER A 70 -3.98 -4.54 19.76
C SER A 70 -3.61 -5.98 19.33
N GLU A 71 -3.53 -6.19 18.02
CA GLU A 71 -3.11 -7.48 17.47
C GLU A 71 -1.63 -7.83 17.78
N LYS A 72 -1.40 -9.03 18.32
CA LYS A 72 -0.10 -9.46 18.89
C LYS A 72 0.92 -9.99 17.87
N TYR A 73 0.47 -10.66 16.80
CA TYR A 73 1.33 -11.54 15.99
C TYR A 73 1.85 -10.92 14.68
N GLY A 74 1.26 -9.83 14.22
CA GLY A 74 1.64 -9.11 13.01
C GLY A 74 0.92 -9.52 11.76
N PHE A 75 -0.07 -10.41 11.85
CA PHE A 75 -0.77 -10.93 10.68
C PHE A 75 -2.27 -11.14 10.89
N MET A 76 -2.76 -11.11 12.13
CA MET A 76 -4.16 -11.44 12.39
C MET A 76 -5.14 -10.38 11.88
N SER A 77 -4.70 -9.14 11.66
CA SER A 77 -5.53 -8.11 11.00
C SER A 77 -5.94 -8.49 9.57
N LEU A 78 -5.22 -9.42 8.93
CA LEU A 78 -5.60 -9.99 7.65
C LEU A 78 -6.81 -10.93 7.75
N PHE A 79 -6.99 -11.61 8.89
CA PHE A 79 -8.01 -12.64 9.08
C PHE A 79 -9.21 -12.16 9.88
N ASN A 80 -9.04 -11.12 10.70
CA ASN A 80 -10.09 -10.58 11.56
C ASN A 80 -10.15 -9.05 11.44
N ASN A 81 -11.26 -8.56 10.90
CA ASN A 81 -11.52 -7.14 10.67
C ASN A 81 -11.83 -6.35 11.96
N ASP A 82 -12.12 -7.04 13.06
CA ASP A 82 -12.39 -6.42 14.36
C ASP A 82 -11.12 -6.13 15.15
N LEU A 83 -9.97 -6.69 14.72
CA LEU A 83 -8.69 -6.41 15.34
C LEU A 83 -8.18 -5.03 14.97
N THR A 84 -7.49 -4.41 15.93
CA THR A 84 -6.88 -3.10 15.79
C THR A 84 -5.37 -3.21 15.81
N LEU A 85 -4.70 -2.29 15.12
CA LEU A 85 -3.25 -2.16 15.12
C LEU A 85 -2.75 -1.38 16.34
N ASN A 86 -1.43 -1.38 16.54
CA ASN A 86 -0.81 -0.64 17.63
C ASN A 86 -1.03 0.88 17.47
N SER A 87 -1.34 1.56 18.57
CA SER A 87 -1.49 3.02 18.58
C SER A 87 -0.18 3.72 18.18
N PRO A 88 -0.17 4.49 17.07
CA PRO A 88 1.02 5.24 16.66
C PRO A 88 1.44 6.25 17.71
N GLU A 89 0.48 6.97 18.31
CA GLU A 89 0.76 8.00 19.31
C GLU A 89 1.40 7.39 20.57
N GLN A 90 0.88 6.25 21.03
CA GLN A 90 1.40 5.59 22.23
C GLN A 90 2.79 4.99 21.99
N TRP A 91 3.02 4.38 20.82
CA TRP A 91 4.33 3.84 20.47
C TRP A 91 5.38 4.95 20.32
N LEU A 92 5.09 6.01 19.55
CA LEU A 92 6.02 7.12 19.34
C LEU A 92 6.36 7.83 20.66
N LYS A 93 5.37 7.97 21.56
CA LYS A 93 5.59 8.46 22.92
C LYS A 93 6.55 7.56 23.71
N ASN A 94 6.30 6.25 23.72
CA ASN A 94 7.16 5.31 24.45
C ASN A 94 8.60 5.32 23.90
N LEU A 95 8.74 5.39 22.58
CA LEU A 95 10.04 5.48 21.93
C LEU A 95 10.80 6.77 22.32
N LYS A 96 10.10 7.92 22.44
CA LYS A 96 10.74 9.16 22.88
C LYS A 96 11.26 9.06 24.31
N LEU A 97 10.50 8.44 25.20
CA LEU A 97 10.91 8.19 26.58
C LEU A 97 12.11 7.22 26.66
N GLU A 98 12.10 6.16 25.84
CA GLU A 98 13.24 5.24 25.72
C GLU A 98 14.49 5.94 25.18
N GLU A 99 14.34 6.84 24.21
CA GLU A 99 15.42 7.64 23.63
C GLU A 99 16.06 8.56 24.69
N GLU A 100 15.25 9.30 25.45
CA GLU A 100 15.72 10.18 26.53
C GLU A 100 16.48 9.39 27.62
N GLN A 101 15.96 8.23 28.04
CA GLN A 101 16.62 7.35 29.00
C GLN A 101 17.92 6.74 28.45
N ALA A 102 17.96 6.41 27.16
CA ALA A 102 19.14 5.87 26.52
C ALA A 102 20.25 6.93 26.39
N GLU A 103 19.91 8.20 26.12
CA GLU A 103 20.86 9.30 26.10
C GLU A 103 21.51 9.52 27.48
N GLU A 104 20.71 9.50 28.56
CA GLU A 104 21.21 9.60 29.94
C GLU A 104 22.17 8.46 30.29
N ASN A 105 21.83 7.23 29.87
CA ASN A 105 22.60 6.02 30.18
C ASN A 105 23.67 5.65 29.13
N LYS A 106 23.86 6.47 28.08
CA LYS A 106 24.76 6.21 26.93
C LYS A 106 24.52 4.86 26.26
N LEU A 107 23.25 4.44 26.18
CA LEU A 107 22.84 3.20 25.52
C LEU A 107 22.63 3.44 24.01
N LYS A 108 22.81 2.38 23.23
CA LYS A 108 22.55 2.42 21.79
C LYS A 108 21.04 2.34 21.53
N ILE A 109 20.48 3.35 20.88
CA ILE A 109 19.10 3.33 20.37
C ILE A 109 19.05 2.63 19.00
N LYS A 110 17.96 1.91 18.72
CA LYS A 110 17.76 1.25 17.41
C LYS A 110 17.31 2.24 16.33
N VAL A 111 16.52 3.24 16.71
CA VAL A 111 16.00 4.29 15.82
C VAL A 111 15.78 5.57 16.61
N ALA A 112 16.12 6.72 16.01
CA ALA A 112 15.90 8.02 16.62
C ALA A 112 14.50 8.56 16.28
N THR A 113 13.86 9.27 17.21
CA THR A 113 12.52 9.84 16.96
C THR A 113 12.54 10.86 15.83
N LYS A 114 13.62 11.63 15.71
CA LYS A 114 13.85 12.57 14.60
C LYS A 114 13.83 11.89 13.23
N GLN A 115 14.43 10.71 13.12
CA GLN A 115 14.43 9.93 11.89
C GLN A 115 13.02 9.49 11.52
N LEU A 116 12.18 9.15 12.49
CA LEU A 116 10.78 8.80 12.26
C LEU A 116 9.93 10.00 11.84
N GLU A 117 10.14 11.18 12.44
CA GLU A 117 9.49 12.42 12.00
C GLU A 117 9.79 12.69 10.52
N ASP A 118 11.05 12.55 10.10
CA ASP A 118 11.47 12.76 8.71
C ASP A 118 10.88 11.71 7.76
N ILE A 119 10.83 10.44 8.18
CA ILE A 119 10.21 9.36 7.41
C ILE A 119 8.72 9.64 7.21
N LEU A 120 7.99 9.96 8.28
CA LEU A 120 6.56 10.25 8.22
C LEU A 120 6.30 11.52 7.39
N PHE A 121 7.10 12.57 7.54
CA PHE A 121 6.97 13.79 6.73
C PHE A 121 7.17 13.51 5.24
N ASN A 122 8.16 12.69 4.87
CA ASN A 122 8.42 12.31 3.48
C ASN A 122 7.35 11.35 2.93
N LEU A 123 6.86 10.42 3.75
CA LEU A 123 5.73 9.55 3.43
C LEU A 123 4.48 10.37 3.15
N LEU A 124 4.26 11.43 3.92
CA LEU A 124 3.08 12.29 3.84
C LEU A 124 3.17 13.42 2.82
N GLU A 125 4.01 13.24 1.79
CA GLU A 125 4.22 14.21 0.70
C GLU A 125 4.54 15.62 1.21
N ARG A 126 5.19 15.71 2.38
CA ARG A 126 5.55 16.97 3.04
C ARG A 126 4.35 17.87 3.38
N ASN A 127 3.14 17.31 3.42
CA ASN A 127 1.92 18.04 3.74
C ASN A 127 1.62 18.03 5.24
N VAL A 128 2.01 16.95 5.92
CA VAL A 128 1.74 16.74 7.35
C VAL A 128 3.05 16.45 8.06
N LYS A 129 3.41 17.29 9.02
CA LYS A 129 4.56 17.06 9.91
C LYS A 129 4.11 16.34 11.16
N THR A 130 4.89 15.37 11.61
CA THR A 130 4.71 14.74 12.92
C THR A 130 5.68 15.39 13.90
N HIS A 131 5.16 15.76 15.06
CA HIS A 131 5.94 16.33 16.15
C HIS A 131 5.85 15.40 17.37
N ILE A 132 7.01 14.98 17.88
CA ILE A 132 7.12 14.08 19.03
C ILE A 132 7.82 14.85 20.17
N GLU A 133 7.03 15.44 21.06
CA GLU A 133 7.52 16.32 22.12
C GLU A 133 7.21 15.75 23.50
N GLY A 134 8.22 15.14 24.13
CA GLY A 134 8.12 14.50 25.43
C GLY A 134 7.02 13.43 25.45
N SER A 135 5.89 13.76 26.08
CA SER A 135 4.75 12.84 26.21
C SER A 135 3.60 13.08 25.21
N LYS A 136 3.77 14.01 24.26
CA LYS A 136 2.73 14.40 23.29
C LYS A 136 3.19 14.10 21.87
N VAL A 137 2.25 13.57 21.09
CA VAL A 137 2.38 13.40 19.65
C VAL A 137 1.27 14.22 19.00
N PHE A 138 1.61 15.07 18.05
CA PHE A 138 0.65 15.84 17.29
C PHE A 138 1.11 16.03 15.85
N PHE A 139 0.16 16.36 14.99
CA PHE A 139 0.39 16.52 13.56
C PHE A 139 0.16 17.97 13.17
N GLU A 140 0.96 18.49 12.26
CA GLU A 140 0.79 19.84 11.72
C GLU A 140 0.48 19.75 10.23
N GLU A 141 -0.71 20.22 9.84
CA GLU A 141 -1.12 20.35 8.44
C GLU A 141 -1.48 21.81 8.16
N LYS A 142 -0.77 22.43 7.19
CA LYS A 142 -1.01 23.83 6.76
C LYS A 142 -1.03 24.84 7.92
N GLY A 143 -0.21 24.62 8.96
CA GLY A 143 -0.11 25.48 10.13
C GLY A 143 -1.14 25.21 11.23
N CYS A 144 -2.02 24.21 11.07
CA CYS A 144 -2.96 23.77 12.09
C CYS A 144 -2.43 22.51 12.79
N PHE A 145 -2.51 22.50 14.12
CA PHE A 145 -2.18 21.32 14.94
C PHE A 145 -3.40 20.41 15.08
N LEU A 146 -3.19 19.12 14.85
CA LEU A 146 -4.22 18.08 14.75
C LEU A 146 -3.82 16.86 15.58
N SER A 147 -4.82 16.17 16.14
CA SER A 147 -4.65 14.78 16.58
C SER A 147 -4.71 13.82 15.38
N ILE A 148 -4.29 12.57 15.56
CA ILE A 148 -4.34 11.56 14.49
C ILE A 148 -5.76 11.33 13.96
N ASP A 149 -6.78 11.45 14.82
CA ASP A 149 -8.20 11.28 14.47
C ASP A 149 -8.74 12.41 13.59
N GLN A 150 -8.11 13.58 13.63
CA GLN A 150 -8.49 14.75 12.83
C GLN A 150 -7.86 14.75 11.43
N LEU A 151 -6.96 13.80 11.14
CA LEU A 151 -6.37 13.63 9.82
C LEU A 151 -7.37 13.00 8.83
N SER A 152 -7.13 13.22 7.54
CA SER A 152 -7.88 12.50 6.50
C SER A 152 -7.71 10.98 6.65
N GLU A 153 -8.75 10.23 6.32
CA GLU A 153 -8.75 8.77 6.49
C GLU A 153 -7.59 8.07 5.75
N GLY A 154 -7.23 8.57 4.56
CA GLY A 154 -6.07 8.06 3.82
C GLY A 154 -4.75 8.28 4.54
N TYR A 155 -4.52 9.46 5.13
CA TYR A 155 -3.32 9.72 5.94
C TYR A 155 -3.31 8.87 7.19
N ARG A 156 -4.44 8.83 7.91
CA ARG A 156 -4.58 8.06 9.14
C ARG A 156 -4.26 6.59 8.89
N SER A 157 -4.86 5.98 7.86
CA SER A 157 -4.65 4.57 7.53
C SER A 157 -3.18 4.25 7.22
N ILE A 158 -2.50 5.09 6.43
CA ILE A 158 -1.08 4.91 6.11
C ILE A 158 -0.19 5.08 7.35
N ILE A 159 -0.44 6.10 8.18
CA ILE A 159 0.35 6.34 9.41
C ILE A 159 0.22 5.15 10.35
N ILE A 160 -1.01 4.68 10.59
CA ILE A 160 -1.24 3.54 11.47
C ILE A 160 -0.52 2.30 10.96
N PHE A 161 -0.69 1.98 9.68
CA PHE A 161 -0.02 0.83 9.05
C PHE A 161 1.51 0.92 9.15
N VAL A 162 2.10 2.05 8.75
CA VAL A 162 3.56 2.20 8.71
C VAL A 162 4.15 2.24 10.12
N CYS A 163 3.51 2.93 11.07
CA CYS A 163 3.94 2.94 12.46
C CYS A 163 3.84 1.57 13.11
N ASP A 164 2.77 0.81 12.84
CA ASP A 164 2.63 -0.57 13.33
C ASP A 164 3.74 -1.47 12.77
N LEU A 165 4.07 -1.36 11.48
CA LEU A 165 5.16 -2.10 10.87
C LEU A 165 6.52 -1.75 11.50
N LEU A 166 6.80 -0.45 11.68
CA LEU A 166 8.02 0.02 12.33
C LEU A 166 8.12 -0.47 13.77
N TYR A 167 7.01 -0.43 14.53
CA TYR A 167 6.94 -0.96 15.88
C TYR A 167 7.29 -2.45 15.93
N ARG A 168 6.72 -3.25 15.02
CA ARG A 168 6.99 -4.70 14.99
C ARG A 168 8.43 -5.00 14.60
N LEU A 169 8.99 -4.25 13.65
CA LEU A 169 10.40 -4.37 13.30
C LEU A 169 11.30 -4.00 14.48
N TYR A 170 10.98 -2.92 15.20
CA TYR A 170 11.69 -2.48 16.40
C TYR A 170 11.65 -3.53 17.52
N LYS A 171 10.50 -4.18 17.71
CA LYS A 171 10.30 -5.22 18.72
C LYS A 171 11.04 -6.51 18.37
N ASN A 172 10.96 -6.96 17.11
CA ASN A 172 11.44 -8.28 16.70
C ASN A 172 12.94 -8.31 16.36
N ASN A 173 13.58 -7.15 16.11
CA ASN A 173 14.97 -7.09 15.67
C ASN A 173 15.85 -6.36 16.67
N SER A 174 17.07 -6.85 16.90
CA SER A 174 18.07 -6.24 17.79
C SER A 174 18.87 -5.11 17.15
N ASP A 175 18.91 -5.07 15.82
CA ASP A 175 19.74 -4.17 15.03
C ASP A 175 18.90 -3.10 14.30
N ASP A 176 19.54 -2.41 13.36
CA ASP A 176 18.91 -1.40 12.49
C ASP A 176 17.70 -1.98 11.74
N ILE A 177 16.52 -1.49 12.10
CA ILE A 177 15.23 -1.98 11.59
C ILE A 177 15.06 -1.78 10.08
N PHE A 178 15.81 -0.86 9.46
CA PHE A 178 15.74 -0.59 8.02
C PHE A 178 16.63 -1.53 7.19
N LYS A 179 17.51 -2.30 7.85
CA LYS A 179 18.30 -3.39 7.24
C LYS A 179 17.62 -4.75 7.35
N THR A 180 16.54 -4.84 8.10
CA THR A 180 15.77 -6.07 8.27
C THR A 180 15.19 -6.55 6.95
N LYS A 181 15.41 -7.82 6.64
CA LYS A 181 14.74 -8.52 5.55
C LYS A 181 13.43 -9.12 6.03
N GLY A 182 12.40 -9.01 5.22
CA GLY A 182 11.09 -9.55 5.54
C GLY A 182 10.11 -9.47 4.37
N VAL A 183 8.91 -9.95 4.62
CA VAL A 183 7.80 -9.94 3.67
C VAL A 183 6.62 -9.22 4.32
N VAL A 184 6.02 -8.28 3.60
CA VAL A 184 4.82 -7.55 4.05
C VAL A 184 3.70 -7.78 3.07
N LEU A 185 2.59 -8.33 3.54
CA LEU A 185 1.35 -8.50 2.79
C LEU A 185 0.42 -7.35 3.15
N VAL A 186 -0.10 -6.60 2.18
CA VAL A 186 -1.14 -5.59 2.43
C VAL A 186 -2.31 -5.80 1.48
N ASP A 187 -3.47 -6.05 2.05
CA ASP A 187 -4.72 -6.21 1.33
C ASP A 187 -5.31 -4.83 1.00
N GLU A 188 -5.78 -4.65 -0.23
CA GLU A 188 -6.36 -3.42 -0.80
C GLU A 188 -5.54 -2.18 -0.43
N ILE A 189 -4.27 -2.13 -0.85
CA ILE A 189 -3.36 -1.03 -0.49
C ILE A 189 -3.93 0.36 -0.85
N ASP A 190 -4.78 0.42 -1.87
CA ASP A 190 -5.46 1.61 -2.38
C ASP A 190 -6.66 2.09 -1.56
N GLN A 191 -7.16 1.28 -0.63
CA GLN A 191 -8.37 1.58 0.14
C GLN A 191 -8.23 2.91 0.91
N HIS A 192 -9.24 3.78 0.78
CA HIS A 192 -9.29 5.15 1.33
C HIS A 192 -8.20 6.12 0.81
N LEU A 193 -7.33 5.71 -0.11
CA LEU A 193 -6.30 6.56 -0.68
C LEU A 193 -6.81 7.35 -1.87
N HIS A 194 -6.49 8.64 -1.91
CA HIS A 194 -6.70 9.46 -3.09
C HIS A 194 -5.81 8.97 -4.26
N LEU A 195 -6.23 9.13 -5.52
CA LEU A 195 -5.49 8.64 -6.70
C LEU A 195 -4.03 9.11 -6.73
N LYS A 196 -3.77 10.37 -6.40
CA LYS A 196 -2.40 10.92 -6.28
C LYS A 196 -1.52 10.07 -5.36
N TRP A 197 -2.09 9.60 -4.24
CA TRP A 197 -1.42 8.79 -3.25
C TRP A 197 -1.23 7.34 -3.67
N GLN A 198 -2.24 6.76 -4.30
CA GLN A 198 -2.12 5.44 -4.92
C GLN A 198 -0.94 5.40 -5.90
N ARG A 199 -0.74 6.47 -6.68
CA ARG A 199 0.38 6.54 -7.64
C ARG A 199 1.78 6.56 -7.02
N ILE A 200 1.92 6.92 -5.74
CA ILE A 200 3.24 7.10 -5.10
C ILE A 200 3.49 6.16 -3.93
N ILE A 201 2.46 5.53 -3.37
CA ILE A 201 2.58 4.79 -2.11
C ILE A 201 3.60 3.64 -2.20
N VAL A 202 3.62 2.91 -3.32
CA VAL A 202 4.54 1.79 -3.55
C VAL A 202 6.00 2.26 -3.51
N SER A 203 6.33 3.35 -4.23
CA SER A 203 7.68 3.89 -4.25
C SER A 203 8.09 4.47 -2.89
N LYS A 204 7.16 5.09 -2.16
CA LYS A 204 7.39 5.57 -0.79
C LYS A 204 7.74 4.42 0.16
N LEU A 205 6.93 3.36 0.18
CA LEU A 205 7.16 2.21 1.06
C LEU A 205 8.50 1.53 0.74
N ARG A 206 8.83 1.36 -0.54
CA ARG A 206 10.11 0.79 -0.97
C ARG A 206 11.32 1.64 -0.57
N ASN A 207 11.21 2.97 -0.63
CA ASN A 207 12.28 3.87 -0.19
C ASN A 207 12.50 3.82 1.32
N ILE A 208 11.43 3.64 2.10
CA ILE A 208 11.50 3.52 3.56
C ILE A 208 12.05 2.14 3.96
N PHE A 209 11.61 1.07 3.27
CA PHE A 209 11.95 -0.31 3.59
C PHE A 209 12.64 -1.02 2.41
N PRO A 210 13.91 -0.70 2.10
CA PRO A 210 14.58 -1.19 0.90
C PRO A 210 14.85 -2.70 0.90
N ASN A 211 14.85 -3.33 2.07
CA ASN A 211 15.12 -4.77 2.25
C ASN A 211 13.84 -5.61 2.44
N MET A 212 12.66 -4.99 2.31
CA MET A 212 11.37 -5.65 2.50
C MET A 212 10.74 -5.99 1.16
N GLN A 213 10.25 -7.22 1.00
CA GLN A 213 9.41 -7.59 -0.12
C GLN A 213 7.94 -7.26 0.21
N PHE A 214 7.34 -6.37 -0.56
CA PHE A 214 5.92 -6.07 -0.44
C PHE A 214 5.09 -6.87 -1.44
N ILE A 215 3.98 -7.42 -0.95
CA ILE A 215 2.95 -8.07 -1.77
C ILE A 215 1.64 -7.35 -1.49
N PHE A 216 1.09 -6.72 -2.52
CA PHE A 216 -0.12 -5.94 -2.43
C PHE A 216 -1.27 -6.60 -3.19
N THR A 217 -2.48 -6.48 -2.68
CA THR A 217 -3.67 -6.61 -3.51
C THR A 217 -4.23 -5.21 -3.78
N THR A 218 -4.85 -5.03 -4.94
CA THR A 218 -5.43 -3.75 -5.33
C THR A 218 -6.52 -3.92 -6.36
N HIS A 219 -7.52 -3.04 -6.30
CA HIS A 219 -8.50 -2.86 -7.38
C HIS A 219 -8.16 -1.65 -8.27
N SER A 220 -7.13 -0.89 -7.90
CA SER A 220 -6.82 0.37 -8.56
C SER A 220 -5.74 0.21 -9.64
N PRO A 221 -6.03 0.59 -10.90
CA PRO A 221 -5.02 0.71 -11.95
C PRO A 221 -3.98 1.80 -11.65
N THR A 222 -4.29 2.71 -10.74
CA THR A 222 -3.36 3.79 -10.34
C THR A 222 -2.22 3.26 -9.48
N ILE A 223 -2.44 2.21 -8.69
CA ILE A 223 -1.37 1.50 -7.98
C ILE A 223 -0.41 0.88 -8.99
N ILE A 224 -0.94 0.28 -10.06
CA ILE A 224 -0.12 -0.33 -11.11
C ILE A 224 0.72 0.73 -11.82
N GLN A 225 0.13 1.87 -12.22
CA GLN A 225 0.90 2.97 -12.79
C GLN A 225 2.05 3.44 -11.88
N GLY A 226 1.82 3.46 -10.57
CA GLY A 226 2.79 3.87 -9.54
C GLY A 226 3.75 2.78 -9.07
N ALA A 227 3.58 1.55 -9.54
CA ALA A 227 4.43 0.43 -9.18
C ALA A 227 5.83 0.56 -9.83
N SER A 228 6.83 -0.05 -9.21
CA SER A 228 8.20 -0.06 -9.75
C SER A 228 8.33 -0.99 -10.96
N ASP A 229 9.29 -0.72 -11.84
CA ASP A 229 9.49 -1.46 -13.10
C ASP A 229 9.74 -2.97 -12.92
N ASP A 230 10.34 -3.34 -11.80
CA ASP A 230 10.60 -4.72 -11.36
C ASP A 230 9.39 -5.40 -10.69
N SER A 231 8.25 -4.71 -10.58
CA SER A 231 7.03 -5.29 -10.02
C SER A 231 6.46 -6.36 -10.96
N ILE A 232 6.04 -7.47 -10.35
CA ILE A 232 5.32 -8.56 -11.02
C ILE A 232 3.86 -8.48 -10.61
N ILE A 233 2.98 -8.47 -11.60
CA ILE A 233 1.56 -8.27 -11.41
C ILE A 233 0.84 -9.53 -11.83
N PHE A 234 -0.11 -9.95 -10.99
CA PHE A 234 -0.95 -11.11 -11.24
C PHE A 234 -2.41 -10.69 -11.19
N ARG A 235 -3.21 -11.19 -12.14
CA ARG A 235 -4.67 -11.08 -12.07
C ARG A 235 -5.23 -12.30 -11.35
N THR A 236 -6.05 -12.06 -10.33
CA THR A 236 -6.87 -13.11 -9.71
C THR A 236 -8.24 -13.13 -10.36
N TYR A 237 -8.79 -14.31 -10.64
CA TYR A 237 -10.11 -14.48 -11.23
C TYR A 237 -10.72 -15.82 -10.79
N ARG A 238 -12.04 -15.98 -10.91
CA ARG A 238 -12.72 -17.23 -10.52
C ARG A 238 -13.24 -17.99 -11.73
N VAL A 239 -13.04 -19.31 -11.72
CA VAL A 239 -13.60 -20.25 -12.70
C VAL A 239 -14.24 -21.40 -11.93
N ASN A 240 -15.54 -21.60 -12.10
CA ASN A 240 -16.31 -22.65 -11.41
C ASN A 240 -16.12 -22.64 -9.88
N GLY A 241 -16.11 -21.44 -9.28
CA GLY A 241 -15.90 -21.27 -7.84
C GLY A 241 -14.45 -21.37 -7.36
N ILE A 242 -13.51 -21.75 -8.23
CA ILE A 242 -12.08 -21.86 -7.90
C ILE A 242 -11.38 -20.57 -8.30
N THR A 243 -10.69 -19.94 -7.34
CA THR A 243 -9.82 -18.79 -7.61
C THR A 243 -8.55 -19.26 -8.33
N LYS A 244 -8.29 -18.69 -9.50
CA LYS A 244 -7.09 -18.89 -10.31
C LYS A 244 -6.31 -17.58 -10.41
N VAL A 245 -5.06 -17.71 -10.80
CA VAL A 245 -4.13 -16.61 -11.03
C VAL A 245 -3.70 -16.64 -12.49
N SER A 246 -3.53 -15.48 -13.12
CA SER A 246 -3.00 -15.39 -14.47
C SER A 246 -1.50 -15.69 -14.53
N GLU A 247 -0.98 -15.82 -15.74
CA GLU A 247 0.46 -15.63 -15.98
C GLU A 247 0.92 -14.24 -15.50
N PRO A 248 2.20 -14.09 -15.14
CA PRO A 248 2.74 -12.82 -14.66
C PRO A 248 2.76 -11.76 -15.76
N TYR A 249 2.32 -10.55 -15.40
CA TYR A 249 2.58 -9.33 -16.15
C TYR A 249 3.75 -8.60 -15.51
N TYR A 250 4.74 -8.19 -16.30
CA TYR A 250 5.85 -7.39 -15.78
C TYR A 250 5.55 -5.91 -15.94
N ARG A 251 5.69 -5.14 -14.87
CA ARG A 251 5.35 -3.71 -14.88
C ARG A 251 6.10 -2.94 -15.96
N LYS A 252 7.40 -3.19 -16.15
CA LYS A 252 8.23 -2.60 -17.23
C LYS A 252 7.66 -2.76 -18.64
N ASP A 253 6.92 -3.84 -18.91
CA ASP A 253 6.38 -4.11 -20.24
C ASP A 253 5.09 -3.31 -20.48
N LEU A 254 4.52 -2.69 -19.44
CA LEU A 254 3.29 -1.91 -19.47
C LEU A 254 3.53 -0.39 -19.57
N ASP A 255 4.77 0.08 -19.55
CA ASP A 255 5.12 1.53 -19.48
C ASP A 255 4.57 2.36 -20.64
N HIS A 256 4.41 1.74 -21.80
CA HIS A 256 3.92 2.39 -23.01
C HIS A 256 2.38 2.48 -23.08
N LEU A 257 1.67 1.84 -22.14
CA LEU A 257 0.22 1.81 -22.12
C LEU A 257 -0.34 3.06 -21.45
N MET A 258 -1.33 3.67 -22.09
CA MET A 258 -2.15 4.67 -21.43
C MET A 258 -3.11 4.02 -20.42
N MET A 259 -3.61 4.82 -19.48
CA MET A 259 -4.52 4.35 -18.44
C MET A 259 -5.77 3.67 -19.01
N ASN A 260 -6.37 4.23 -20.07
CA ASN A 260 -7.51 3.63 -20.75
C ASN A 260 -7.21 2.23 -21.29
N THR A 261 -6.07 2.05 -21.95
CA THR A 261 -5.64 0.75 -22.47
C THR A 261 -5.35 -0.24 -21.34
N LEU A 262 -4.77 0.23 -20.22
CA LEU A 262 -4.53 -0.60 -19.05
C LEU A 262 -5.84 -1.13 -18.46
N VAL A 263 -6.85 -0.26 -18.28
CA VAL A 263 -8.12 -0.67 -17.66
C VAL A 263 -9.00 -1.51 -18.57
N THR A 264 -8.89 -1.35 -19.89
CA THR A 264 -9.59 -2.22 -20.85
C THR A 264 -8.82 -3.51 -21.17
N SER A 265 -7.55 -3.61 -20.76
CA SER A 265 -6.78 -4.83 -20.92
C SER A 265 -7.37 -5.97 -20.09
N SER A 266 -6.94 -7.20 -20.40
CA SER A 266 -7.31 -8.38 -19.64
C SER A 266 -6.89 -8.36 -18.17
N LEU A 267 -6.10 -7.38 -17.72
CA LEU A 267 -5.71 -7.18 -16.32
C LEU A 267 -6.88 -6.68 -15.46
N PHE A 268 -7.70 -5.78 -16.00
CA PHE A 268 -8.86 -5.19 -15.31
C PHE A 268 -10.19 -5.59 -15.97
N GLY A 269 -10.23 -5.68 -17.29
CA GLY A 269 -11.36 -6.20 -18.05
C GLY A 269 -12.53 -5.24 -18.18
N LEU A 270 -12.30 -3.92 -18.20
CA LEU A 270 -13.35 -2.99 -18.63
C LEU A 270 -13.60 -3.13 -20.14
N GLU A 271 -14.86 -3.07 -20.57
CA GLU A 271 -15.22 -3.15 -21.98
C GLU A 271 -14.74 -1.91 -22.74
N ASP A 272 -14.95 -0.73 -22.14
CA ASP A 272 -14.44 0.54 -22.63
C ASP A 272 -14.07 1.47 -21.46
N SER A 273 -13.41 2.58 -21.77
CA SER A 273 -13.00 3.60 -20.80
C SER A 273 -13.70 4.94 -21.02
N ARG A 274 -14.79 4.97 -21.80
CA ARG A 274 -15.50 6.19 -22.16
C ARG A 274 -16.43 6.59 -21.00
N LEU A 275 -16.68 7.89 -20.89
CA LEU A 275 -17.68 8.40 -19.94
C LEU A 275 -19.09 8.30 -20.51
N ASP A 276 -19.22 8.47 -21.83
CA ASP A 276 -20.44 8.26 -22.61
C ASP A 276 -20.11 7.24 -23.71
N THR A 277 -20.77 6.08 -23.66
CA THR A 277 -20.55 4.98 -24.61
C THR A 277 -21.11 5.27 -25.98
N ASP A 278 -22.13 6.14 -26.07
CA ASP A 278 -22.87 6.44 -27.30
C ASP A 278 -22.26 7.63 -28.07
N ASP A 279 -21.38 8.41 -27.43
CA ASP A 279 -20.67 9.50 -28.07
C ASP A 279 -19.47 9.00 -28.88
N ASN A 280 -19.49 9.27 -30.19
CA ASN A 280 -18.41 8.94 -31.12
C ASN A 280 -17.33 10.03 -31.21
N ASN A 281 -17.52 11.19 -30.57
CA ASN A 281 -16.56 12.29 -30.54
C ASN A 281 -15.69 12.24 -29.27
N SER A 282 -14.99 11.12 -29.06
CA SER A 282 -14.12 10.96 -27.90
C SER A 282 -12.88 11.86 -27.99
N ASP A 283 -12.64 12.65 -26.94
CA ASP A 283 -11.42 13.43 -26.81
C ASP A 283 -10.22 12.53 -26.45
N THR A 284 -9.11 12.70 -27.14
CA THR A 284 -7.88 11.90 -26.96
C THR A 284 -6.70 12.71 -26.41
N ASN A 285 -6.94 13.91 -25.86
CA ASN A 285 -5.85 14.71 -25.31
C ASN A 285 -5.27 14.06 -24.05
N ASP A 286 -3.94 13.99 -23.97
CA ASP A 286 -3.23 13.36 -22.83
C ASP A 286 -3.52 14.02 -21.48
N THR A 287 -3.86 15.31 -21.47
CA THR A 287 -4.14 16.06 -20.24
C THR A 287 -5.36 16.95 -20.37
N TYR A 288 -6.04 17.16 -19.24
CA TYR A 288 -7.18 18.07 -19.16
C TYR A 288 -6.84 19.53 -19.54
N LEU A 289 -5.58 19.95 -19.33
CA LEU A 289 -5.12 21.27 -19.76
C LEU A 289 -5.04 21.35 -21.29
N LEU A 290 -4.47 20.34 -21.95
CA LEU A 290 -4.43 20.27 -23.42
C LEU A 290 -5.84 20.24 -24.00
N TYR A 291 -6.75 19.46 -23.42
CA TYR A 291 -8.17 19.49 -23.76
C TYR A 291 -8.75 20.91 -23.74
N LYS A 292 -8.54 21.66 -22.64
CA LYS A 292 -9.03 23.04 -22.53
C LYS A 292 -8.40 23.99 -23.55
N ILE A 293 -7.10 23.83 -23.82
CA ILE A 293 -6.39 24.64 -24.82
C ILE A 293 -6.95 24.35 -26.21
N ASN A 294 -7.09 23.08 -26.58
CA ASN A 294 -7.59 22.64 -27.88
C ASN A 294 -9.02 23.15 -28.10
N LYS A 295 -9.90 22.98 -27.11
CA LYS A 295 -11.27 23.53 -27.15
C LYS A 295 -11.30 25.04 -27.39
N LYS A 296 -10.41 25.79 -26.73
CA LYS A 296 -10.31 27.25 -26.91
C LYS A 296 -9.72 27.64 -28.26
N LEU A 297 -8.76 26.87 -28.77
CA LEU A 297 -8.19 27.06 -30.10
C LEU A 297 -9.24 26.83 -31.18
N ILE A 298 -9.99 25.72 -31.12
CA ILE A 298 -11.07 25.41 -32.06
C ILE A 298 -12.10 26.54 -32.11
N SER A 299 -12.56 27.01 -30.94
CA SER A 299 -13.50 28.13 -30.86
C SER A 299 -12.93 29.43 -31.47
N LYS A 300 -11.67 29.78 -31.18
CA LYS A 300 -11.01 30.94 -31.80
C LYS A 300 -10.79 30.79 -33.30
N LEU A 301 -10.50 29.59 -33.77
CA LEU A 301 -10.35 29.30 -35.20
C LEU A 301 -11.70 29.44 -35.91
N GLN A 302 -12.80 28.97 -35.30
CA GLN A 302 -14.16 29.17 -35.81
C GLN A 302 -14.53 30.66 -35.89
N GLU A 303 -14.32 31.42 -34.81
CA GLU A 303 -14.56 32.88 -34.82
C GLU A 303 -13.76 33.60 -35.91
N GLN A 304 -12.53 33.16 -36.16
CA GLN A 304 -11.69 33.76 -37.20
C GLN A 304 -12.09 33.31 -38.62
N LYS A 305 -12.55 32.06 -38.80
CA LYS A 305 -13.14 31.58 -40.05
C LYS A 305 -14.41 32.38 -40.38
N GLU A 306 -15.27 32.61 -39.39
CA GLU A 306 -16.48 33.45 -39.52
C GLU A 306 -16.16 34.90 -39.87
N LYS A 307 -15.02 35.43 -39.38
CA LYS A 307 -14.50 36.76 -39.74
C LYS A 307 -13.76 36.81 -41.08
N GLY A 308 -13.81 35.74 -41.88
CA GLY A 308 -13.27 35.70 -43.24
C GLY A 308 -11.74 35.55 -43.31
N LYS A 309 -11.07 35.11 -42.23
CA LYS A 309 -9.64 34.79 -42.29
C LYS A 309 -9.44 33.41 -42.92
N ASN A 310 -8.68 33.36 -44.01
CA ASN A 310 -8.23 32.11 -44.61
C ASN A 310 -7.10 31.53 -43.74
N PHE A 311 -7.34 30.33 -43.22
CA PHE A 311 -6.31 29.49 -42.64
C PHE A 311 -5.79 28.56 -43.74
N VAL A 312 -4.51 28.17 -43.65
CA VAL A 312 -3.95 27.15 -44.55
C VAL A 312 -4.88 25.95 -44.52
N SER A 313 -5.49 25.66 -45.67
CA SER A 313 -6.47 24.60 -45.83
C SER A 313 -5.86 23.25 -45.51
N GLU A 314 -6.68 22.32 -45.03
CA GLU A 314 -6.43 20.87 -44.89
C GLU A 314 -6.09 20.15 -46.23
N ASN A 315 -5.70 20.89 -47.27
CA ASN A 315 -5.32 20.40 -48.60
C ASN A 315 -3.80 20.46 -48.86
N GLU A 316 -2.97 20.73 -47.85
CA GLU A 316 -1.54 20.44 -47.95
C GLU A 316 -1.33 18.95 -47.60
N ASN A 317 -1.54 18.11 -48.61
CA ASN A 317 -1.06 16.72 -48.68
C ASN A 317 0.47 16.66 -48.55
#